data_AF-A0A941WV94-F1
#
_entry.id   AF-A0A941WV94-F1
#
_cell.length_a   1.000
_cell.length_b   1.000
_cell.length_c   1.000
_cell.angle_alpha   90.00
_cell.angle_beta   90.00
_cell.angle_gamma   90.00
#
_symmetry.space_group_name_H-M   'P 1'
#
loop_
_entity.id
_entity.type
_entity.pdbx_description
1 polymer ?
#
loop_
_entity_poly.entity_id
_entity_poly.type
_entity_poly.pdbx_seq_one_letter_code
_entity_poly.pdbx_strand_id
1 'polypeptide(L)'
;MQITHDKKLLIATGRSRKAAQWHNREMLWSEFLDKLARPTRTRETAAEYAAMGKAERDDVKDIGGFVGGYLKNGRRSNAGVVNRCLVCLDADNADAALVDDLDMTFINAYALYSTHSHTPEKMRLRLIIPLSRTVTPDEYAAISRRIADGLTLARFDPTTFEPARLMYWPSAPEDGEYVFRYADEPFLDPDAVLATYPDWTDASLWPTTKPLEAKMRRTVSKQEDPLEKRGIIGAFCRAHGIADVLEHILADRYAPTAQDDRYTFAGGSTTGGLVVYDDK
;
A
#
# COMPACT_ATOMS: atom_id res chain seq x y z
N MET A 1 25.05 -0.81 6.61
CA MET A 1 24.92 -0.74 8.08
C MET A 1 25.32 -2.09 8.62
N GLN A 2 25.95 -2.15 9.80
CA GLN A 2 26.14 -3.42 10.50
C GLN A 2 24.93 -3.63 11.40
N ILE A 3 24.17 -4.71 11.18
CA ILE A 3 22.98 -5.09 11.93
C ILE A 3 23.02 -6.58 12.25
N THR A 4 22.31 -7.00 13.29
CA THR A 4 22.21 -8.37 13.77
C THR A 4 21.16 -9.14 12.96
N HIS A 5 20.00 -8.53 12.72
CA HIS A 5 18.88 -9.16 12.04
C HIS A 5 18.91 -8.83 10.55
N ASP A 6 19.80 -9.50 9.80
CA ASP A 6 19.92 -9.29 8.36
C ASP A 6 19.44 -10.51 7.55
N LYS A 7 18.52 -10.27 6.61
CA LYS A 7 18.02 -11.28 5.69
C LYS A 7 17.87 -10.69 4.30
N LYS A 8 17.91 -11.57 3.30
CA LYS A 8 17.61 -11.21 1.91
C LYS A 8 16.12 -10.89 1.77
N LEU A 9 15.86 -9.79 1.09
CA LEU A 9 14.54 -9.30 0.72
C LEU A 9 14.36 -9.42 -0.79
N LEU A 10 13.14 -9.74 -1.23
CA LEU A 10 12.75 -9.62 -2.63
C LEU A 10 12.20 -8.22 -2.87
N ILE A 11 12.90 -7.43 -3.68
CA ILE A 11 12.51 -6.04 -3.96
C ILE A 11 12.35 -5.85 -5.47
N ALA A 12 11.17 -5.43 -5.89
CA ALA A 12 10.96 -4.97 -7.25
C ALA A 12 11.26 -3.47 -7.34
N THR A 13 12.09 -3.04 -8.28
CA THR A 13 12.49 -1.63 -8.43
C THR A 13 12.11 -1.05 -9.78
N GLY A 14 11.71 0.23 -9.75
CA GLY A 14 11.34 1.01 -10.92
C GLY A 14 12.10 2.33 -10.93
N ARG A 15 12.48 2.79 -12.13
CA ARG A 15 13.18 4.08 -12.31
C ARG A 15 12.27 5.29 -12.09
N SER A 16 10.95 5.09 -12.14
CA SER A 16 9.96 6.12 -11.89
C SER A 16 8.62 5.48 -11.49
N ARG A 17 7.68 6.24 -10.93
CA ARG A 17 6.30 5.76 -10.71
C ARG A 17 5.57 5.40 -12.01
N LYS A 18 6.02 5.95 -13.13
CA LYS A 18 5.51 5.73 -14.49
C LYS A 18 6.15 4.50 -15.17
N ALA A 19 7.08 3.80 -14.51
CA ALA A 19 7.74 2.64 -15.08
C ALA A 19 6.75 1.51 -15.42
N ALA A 20 6.73 1.12 -16.70
CA ALA A 20 5.93 0.00 -17.18
C ALA A 20 6.54 -1.36 -16.76
N GLN A 21 7.88 -1.41 -16.70
CA GLN A 21 8.64 -2.60 -16.34
C GLN A 21 9.41 -2.34 -15.04
N TRP A 22 9.29 -3.28 -14.11
CA TRP A 22 9.96 -3.31 -12.81
C TRP A 22 10.94 -4.48 -12.78
N HIS A 23 12.07 -4.29 -12.10
CA HIS A 23 13.13 -5.29 -11.99
C HIS A 23 13.12 -5.91 -10.59
N ASN A 24 12.81 -7.20 -10.51
CA ASN A 24 12.93 -7.99 -9.27
C ASN A 24 14.41 -8.26 -8.99
N ARG A 25 14.82 -8.06 -7.74
CA ARG A 25 16.16 -8.37 -7.26
C ARG A 25 16.13 -8.79 -5.80
N GLU A 26 17.17 -9.50 -5.39
CA GLU A 26 17.47 -9.68 -3.98
C GLU A 26 18.26 -8.48 -3.45
N MET A 27 18.03 -8.11 -2.20
CA MET A 27 18.74 -7.05 -1.48
C MET A 27 18.75 -7.43 0.01
N LEU A 28 19.90 -7.31 0.68
CA LEU A 28 19.94 -7.50 2.13
C LEU A 28 19.15 -6.38 2.84
N TRP A 29 18.62 -6.66 4.02
CA TRP A 29 17.96 -5.62 4.82
C TRP A 29 18.93 -4.53 5.20
N SER A 30 20.17 -4.86 5.54
CA SER A 30 21.25 -3.89 5.79
C SER A 30 21.52 -2.97 4.60
N GLU A 31 21.54 -3.51 3.37
CA GLU A 31 21.70 -2.74 2.12
C GLU A 31 20.49 -1.84 1.85
N PHE A 32 19.29 -2.35 2.15
CA PHE A 32 18.06 -1.58 2.02
C PHE A 32 18.04 -0.41 3.00
N LEU A 33 18.42 -0.62 4.27
CA LEU A 33 18.58 0.41 5.28
C LEU A 33 19.63 1.46 4.88
N ASP A 34 20.79 1.02 4.39
CA ASP A 34 21.83 1.94 3.87
C ASP A 34 21.30 2.85 2.76
N LYS A 35 20.49 2.27 1.87
CA LYS A 35 19.88 3.01 0.77
C LYS A 35 18.82 3.97 1.28
N LEU A 36 18.06 3.61 2.31
CA LEU A 36 17.10 4.51 2.92
C LEU A 36 17.78 5.66 3.66
N ALA A 37 18.86 5.42 4.41
CA ALA A 37 19.55 6.44 5.19
C ALA A 37 20.17 7.59 4.38
N ARG A 38 20.28 7.44 3.06
CA ARG A 38 20.96 8.38 2.16
C ARG A 38 19.96 8.92 1.13
N PRO A 39 19.22 10.00 1.45
CA PRO A 39 18.25 10.56 0.52
C PRO A 39 18.95 11.20 -0.67
N THR A 40 18.32 11.15 -1.84
CA THR A 40 18.72 12.01 -2.96
C THR A 40 18.29 13.44 -2.66
N ARG A 41 19.27 14.36 -2.62
CA ARG A 41 19.01 15.80 -2.58
C ARG A 41 18.67 16.31 -3.97
N THR A 42 17.49 16.89 -4.11
CA THR A 42 17.07 17.62 -5.32
C THR A 42 17.56 19.06 -5.24
N ARG A 43 17.37 19.86 -6.30
CA ARG A 43 18.00 21.18 -6.44
C ARG A 43 17.15 22.32 -5.91
N GLU A 44 15.84 22.11 -5.84
CA GLU A 44 14.91 23.07 -5.29
C GLU A 44 14.98 23.09 -3.78
N THR A 45 14.68 24.25 -3.22
CA THR A 45 14.42 24.44 -1.79
C THR A 45 13.05 23.87 -1.41
N ALA A 46 12.84 23.63 -0.12
CA ALA A 46 11.56 23.19 0.41
C ALA A 46 10.43 24.20 0.13
N ALA A 47 10.77 25.50 0.14
CA ALA A 47 9.84 26.58 -0.19
C ALA A 47 9.43 26.56 -1.67
N GLU A 48 10.40 26.40 -2.59
CA GLU A 48 10.12 26.26 -4.03
C GLU A 48 9.28 25.01 -4.31
N TYR A 49 9.67 23.87 -3.74
CA TYR A 49 8.89 22.62 -3.87
C TYR A 49 7.45 22.80 -3.36
N ALA A 50 7.24 23.51 -2.24
CA ALA A 50 5.92 23.76 -1.70
C ALA A 50 5.05 24.64 -2.63
N ALA A 51 5.67 25.57 -3.36
CA ALA A 51 5.01 26.43 -4.33
C ALA A 51 4.67 25.73 -5.66
N MET A 52 5.33 24.61 -5.97
CA MET A 52 5.09 23.85 -7.21
C MET A 52 3.69 23.23 -7.28
N GLY A 53 3.20 23.10 -8.51
CA GLY A 53 1.97 22.35 -8.80
C GLY A 53 2.10 20.87 -8.42
N LYS A 54 0.96 20.19 -8.19
CA LYS A 54 0.97 18.75 -7.81
C LYS A 54 1.73 17.89 -8.82
N ALA A 55 1.52 18.09 -10.12
CA ALA A 55 2.16 17.30 -11.16
C ALA A 55 3.69 17.47 -11.17
N GLU A 56 4.15 18.71 -11.01
CA GLU A 56 5.56 19.06 -10.94
C GLU A 56 6.22 18.48 -9.68
N ARG A 57 5.63 18.68 -8.49
CA ARG A 57 6.07 18.03 -7.25
C ARG A 57 6.18 16.52 -7.38
N ASP A 58 5.17 15.94 -8.02
CA ASP A 58 5.11 14.52 -8.26
C ASP A 58 6.29 14.09 -9.16
N ASP A 59 6.64 14.83 -10.21
CA ASP A 59 7.78 14.50 -11.09
C ASP A 59 9.15 14.78 -10.43
N VAL A 60 9.30 15.87 -9.67
CA VAL A 60 10.55 16.25 -8.98
C VAL A 60 10.97 15.21 -7.93
N LYS A 61 10.04 14.74 -7.09
CA LYS A 61 10.36 13.74 -6.06
C LYS A 61 10.62 12.35 -6.62
N ASP A 62 10.26 12.09 -7.88
CA ASP A 62 10.29 10.77 -8.51
C ASP A 62 11.70 10.38 -8.95
N ILE A 63 12.51 9.96 -7.98
CA ILE A 63 13.83 9.35 -8.19
C ILE A 63 13.74 7.82 -8.35
N GLY A 64 12.56 7.32 -8.72
CA GLY A 64 12.21 5.91 -8.70
C GLY A 64 11.69 5.43 -7.35
N GLY A 65 11.42 4.12 -7.30
CA GLY A 65 10.83 3.51 -6.11
C GLY A 65 10.95 2.00 -6.09
N PHE A 66 10.29 1.42 -5.09
CA PHE A 66 10.28 -0.02 -4.85
C PHE A 66 8.90 -0.55 -4.47
N VAL A 67 8.71 -1.84 -4.72
CA VAL A 67 7.67 -2.66 -4.10
C VAL A 67 8.41 -3.75 -3.30
N GLY A 68 8.10 -3.87 -2.01
CA GLY A 68 8.69 -4.87 -1.13
C GLY A 68 8.09 -6.25 -1.34
N GLY A 69 8.49 -6.91 -2.43
CA GLY A 69 8.02 -8.22 -2.86
C GLY A 69 8.41 -8.54 -4.29
N TYR A 70 7.83 -9.61 -4.83
CA TYR A 70 8.06 -10.07 -6.20
C TYR A 70 6.90 -9.72 -7.14
N LEU A 71 7.22 -9.15 -8.31
CA LEU A 71 6.25 -8.85 -9.36
C LEU A 71 6.36 -9.84 -10.52
N LYS A 72 5.28 -10.55 -10.82
CA LYS A 72 5.16 -11.43 -11.99
C LYS A 72 5.43 -10.62 -13.26
N ASN A 73 6.39 -11.09 -14.05
CA ASN A 73 6.83 -10.44 -15.28
C ASN A 73 7.24 -8.96 -15.11
N GLY A 74 7.61 -8.54 -13.89
CA GLY A 74 7.96 -7.15 -13.60
C GLY A 74 6.83 -6.15 -13.79
N ARG A 75 5.56 -6.58 -13.75
CA ARG A 75 4.41 -5.70 -13.94
C ARG A 75 3.81 -5.29 -12.60
N ARG A 76 3.79 -3.99 -12.31
CA ARG A 76 3.16 -3.44 -11.11
C ARG A 76 1.66 -3.24 -11.32
N SER A 77 0.88 -4.24 -10.96
CA SER A 77 -0.58 -4.22 -10.84
C SER A 77 -0.99 -5.17 -9.73
N ASN A 78 -2.21 -5.08 -9.20
CA ASN A 78 -2.66 -5.99 -8.13
C ASN A 78 -2.53 -7.46 -8.54
N ALA A 79 -2.89 -7.80 -9.78
CA ALA A 79 -2.69 -9.15 -10.36
C ALA A 79 -1.22 -9.51 -10.66
N GLY A 80 -0.33 -8.52 -10.69
CA GLY A 80 1.09 -8.70 -10.94
C GLY A 80 1.91 -8.95 -9.66
N VAL A 81 1.37 -8.64 -8.48
CA VAL A 81 2.04 -8.90 -7.20
C VAL A 81 1.88 -10.37 -6.85
N VAL A 82 2.99 -11.10 -6.76
CA VAL A 82 2.98 -12.52 -6.37
C VAL A 82 3.03 -12.65 -4.86
N ASN A 83 3.90 -11.87 -4.23
CA ASN A 83 4.07 -11.86 -2.78
C ASN A 83 4.62 -10.51 -2.31
N ARG A 84 4.56 -10.30 -0.99
CA ARG A 84 5.19 -9.18 -0.28
C ARG A 84 6.14 -9.72 0.79
N CYS A 85 7.27 -9.07 0.99
CA CYS A 85 8.19 -9.34 2.10
C CYS A 85 8.39 -8.12 3.02
N LEU A 86 7.81 -6.97 2.65
CA LEU A 86 7.78 -5.75 3.46
C LEU A 86 6.34 -5.24 3.57
N VAL A 87 5.92 -4.92 4.80
CA VAL A 87 4.80 -4.01 5.05
C VAL A 87 5.30 -2.59 4.85
N CYS A 88 4.59 -1.81 4.03
CA CYS A 88 4.97 -0.42 3.75
C CYS A 88 3.77 0.48 4.04
N LEU A 89 3.90 1.37 5.01
CA LEU A 89 2.84 2.29 5.46
C LEU A 89 3.24 3.75 5.19
N ASP A 90 2.43 4.48 4.43
CA ASP A 90 2.60 5.92 4.14
C ASP A 90 1.85 6.72 5.21
N ALA A 91 2.59 7.29 6.18
CA ALA A 91 2.04 8.07 7.28
C ALA A 91 1.99 9.56 6.89
N ASP A 92 0.92 9.93 6.18
CA ASP A 92 0.70 11.28 5.66
C ASP A 92 0.16 12.28 6.68
N ASN A 93 -0.44 11.77 7.76
CA ASN A 93 -0.95 12.54 8.89
C ASN A 93 -0.24 12.11 10.18
N ALA A 94 1.08 11.88 10.12
CA ALA A 94 1.85 11.54 11.30
C ALA A 94 1.89 12.74 12.26
N ASP A 95 2.02 12.42 13.54
CA ASP A 95 2.24 13.38 14.62
C ASP A 95 3.51 12.98 15.39
N ALA A 96 3.94 13.86 16.31
CA ALA A 96 5.14 13.62 17.09
C ALA A 96 5.09 12.33 17.93
N ALA A 97 3.89 11.86 18.29
CA ALA A 97 3.71 10.66 19.09
C ALA A 97 3.86 9.37 18.29
N LEU A 98 3.84 9.39 16.95
CA LEU A 98 4.02 8.18 16.13
C LEU A 98 5.33 7.44 16.46
N VAL A 99 6.40 8.18 16.72
CA VAL A 99 7.70 7.61 17.07
C VAL A 99 7.65 6.96 18.45
N ASP A 100 7.06 7.63 19.44
CA ASP A 100 6.91 7.08 20.79
C ASP A 100 6.01 5.84 20.79
N ASP A 101 4.91 5.87 20.03
CA ASP A 101 4.00 4.73 19.86
C ASP A 101 4.73 3.55 19.21
N LEU A 102 5.60 3.80 18.23
CA LEU A 102 6.44 2.76 17.63
C LEU A 102 7.38 2.14 18.67
N ASP A 103 8.09 2.96 19.44
CA ASP A 103 9.03 2.46 20.44
C ASP A 103 8.32 1.71 21.59
N MET A 104 7.06 2.05 21.90
CA MET A 104 6.25 1.37 22.91
C MET A 104 5.60 0.07 22.40
N THR A 105 5.22 -0.01 21.13
CA THR A 105 4.39 -1.11 20.60
C THR A 105 5.15 -2.09 19.71
N PHE A 106 6.25 -1.66 19.09
CA PHE A 106 6.93 -2.41 18.04
C PHE A 106 8.22 -3.05 18.55
N ILE A 107 8.18 -4.36 18.78
CA ILE A 107 9.34 -5.19 19.19
C ILE A 107 10.05 -5.85 18.00
N ASN A 108 9.76 -5.39 16.78
CA ASN A 108 10.25 -5.97 15.53
C ASN A 108 11.04 -4.96 14.72
N ALA A 109 11.85 -5.45 13.78
CA ALA A 109 12.59 -4.57 12.89
C ALA A 109 11.65 -3.61 12.17
N TYR A 110 12.11 -2.37 12.01
CA TYR A 110 11.47 -1.39 11.15
C TYR A 110 12.48 -0.38 10.61
N ALA A 111 12.11 0.30 9.54
CA ALA A 111 12.73 1.54 9.09
C ALA A 111 11.65 2.61 8.96
N LEU A 112 11.93 3.81 9.47
CA LEU A 112 11.08 4.98 9.36
C LEU A 112 11.85 6.05 8.60
N TYR A 113 11.27 6.60 7.53
CA TYR A 113 11.91 7.67 6.79
C TYR A 113 10.95 8.74 6.29
N SER A 114 11.40 9.98 6.18
CA SER A 114 10.57 11.07 5.69
C SER A 114 10.31 11.01 4.19
N THR A 115 9.14 11.50 3.79
CA THR A 115 8.83 11.76 2.38
C THR A 115 9.46 13.08 1.93
N HIS A 116 9.56 13.28 0.62
CA HIS A 116 10.03 14.53 0.04
C HIS A 116 9.30 15.79 0.51
N SER A 117 8.02 15.66 0.90
CA SER A 117 7.18 16.78 1.32
C SER A 117 7.10 16.94 2.84
N HIS A 118 8.00 16.30 3.58
CA HIS A 118 8.07 16.39 5.03
C HIS A 118 8.56 17.77 5.47
N THR A 119 7.94 18.30 6.52
CA THR A 119 8.47 19.41 7.32
C THR A 119 8.23 19.11 8.81
N PRO A 120 8.91 19.80 9.74
CA PRO A 120 8.66 19.66 11.17
C PRO A 120 7.19 19.88 11.56
N GLU A 121 6.51 20.82 10.91
CA GLU A 121 5.11 21.17 11.17
C GLU A 121 4.13 20.19 10.51
N LYS A 122 4.57 19.50 9.44
CA LYS A 122 3.76 18.55 8.68
C LYS A 122 4.54 17.28 8.44
N MET A 123 4.57 16.43 9.46
CA MET A 123 5.27 15.15 9.42
C MET A 123 4.62 14.21 8.40
N ARG A 124 5.36 13.94 7.32
CA ARG A 124 5.02 12.90 6.34
C ARG A 124 6.12 11.85 6.31
N LEU A 125 5.81 10.65 6.79
CA LEU A 125 6.78 9.60 7.06
C LEU A 125 6.35 8.31 6.34
N ARG A 126 7.28 7.37 6.19
CA ARG A 126 7.02 6.01 5.72
C ARG A 126 7.62 5.02 6.70
N LEU A 127 6.78 4.10 7.14
CA LEU A 127 7.17 2.98 7.99
C LEU A 127 7.29 1.72 7.14
N ILE A 128 8.45 1.10 7.17
CA ILE A 128 8.78 -0.13 6.45
C ILE A 128 9.10 -1.21 7.47
N ILE A 129 8.40 -2.33 7.42
CA ILE A 129 8.55 -3.42 8.36
C ILE A 129 8.86 -4.71 7.57
N PRO A 130 10.04 -5.31 7.75
CA PRO A 130 10.37 -6.58 7.12
C PRO A 130 9.66 -7.76 7.79
N LEU A 131 9.22 -8.70 6.97
CA LEU A 131 8.48 -9.90 7.40
C LEU A 131 9.40 -11.12 7.44
N SER A 132 9.19 -12.00 8.43
CA SER A 132 9.97 -13.22 8.62
C SER A 132 9.78 -14.25 7.48
N ARG A 133 8.63 -14.20 6.81
CA ARG A 133 8.29 -14.92 5.57
C ARG A 133 7.61 -14.00 4.56
N THR A 134 7.59 -14.40 3.29
CA THR A 134 6.75 -13.74 2.30
C THR A 134 5.28 -14.02 2.55
N VAL A 135 4.43 -13.05 2.24
CA VAL A 135 2.96 -13.12 2.38
C VAL A 135 2.27 -12.91 1.03
N THR A 136 1.06 -13.45 0.89
CA THR A 136 0.20 -13.21 -0.27
C THR A 136 -0.30 -11.75 -0.29
N PRO A 137 -0.84 -11.27 -1.44
CA PRO A 137 -1.46 -9.95 -1.51
C PRO A 137 -2.57 -9.72 -0.48
N ASP A 138 -3.36 -10.75 -0.17
CA ASP A 138 -4.47 -10.65 0.78
C ASP A 138 -3.97 -10.62 2.23
N GLU A 139 -3.03 -11.51 2.58
CA GLU A 139 -2.37 -11.49 3.89
C GLU A 139 -1.72 -10.11 4.13
N TYR A 140 -1.03 -9.55 3.13
CA TYR A 140 -0.47 -8.20 3.21
C TYR A 140 -1.54 -7.16 3.56
N ALA A 141 -2.71 -7.20 2.92
CA ALA A 141 -3.76 -6.23 3.14
C ALA A 141 -4.36 -6.31 4.56
N ALA A 142 -4.49 -7.52 5.12
CA ALA A 142 -4.91 -7.75 6.49
C ALA A 142 -3.83 -7.29 7.49
N ILE A 143 -2.60 -7.79 7.34
CA ILE A 143 -1.46 -7.49 8.23
C ILE A 143 -1.19 -5.99 8.29
N SER A 144 -1.12 -5.32 7.14
CA SER A 144 -0.84 -3.88 7.06
C SER A 144 -1.92 -3.04 7.75
N ARG A 145 -3.19 -3.46 7.71
CA ARG A 145 -4.28 -2.80 8.46
C ARG A 145 -4.19 -3.04 9.95
N ARG A 146 -3.92 -4.29 10.38
CA ARG A 146 -3.78 -4.60 11.81
C ARG A 146 -2.66 -3.80 12.46
N ILE A 147 -1.52 -3.71 11.79
CA ILE A 147 -0.38 -2.92 12.27
C ILE A 147 -0.75 -1.44 12.34
N ALA A 148 -1.34 -0.90 11.27
CA ALA A 148 -1.72 0.50 11.23
C ALA A 148 -2.79 0.86 12.28
N ASP A 149 -3.68 -0.07 12.60
CA ASP A 149 -4.68 0.07 13.67
C ASP A 149 -4.03 0.23 15.05
N GLY A 150 -3.06 -0.63 15.35
CA GLY A 150 -2.26 -0.51 16.58
C GLY A 150 -1.45 0.79 16.69
N LEU A 151 -1.18 1.45 15.56
CA LEU A 151 -0.44 2.72 15.48
C LEU A 151 -1.35 3.93 15.18
N THR A 152 -2.65 3.83 15.46
CA THR A 152 -3.68 4.79 15.09
C THR A 152 -3.89 4.88 13.58
N LEU A 153 -4.86 4.11 13.09
CA LEU A 153 -5.12 3.90 11.65
C LEU A 153 -5.27 5.21 10.84
N ALA A 154 -5.79 6.27 11.44
CA ALA A 154 -6.02 7.57 10.80
C ALA A 154 -4.73 8.31 10.39
N ARG A 155 -3.57 7.94 10.93
CA ARG A 155 -2.27 8.52 10.55
C ARG A 155 -1.84 8.13 9.14
N PHE A 156 -2.34 7.00 8.64
CA PHE A 156 -1.87 6.37 7.40
C PHE A 156 -2.78 6.65 6.19
N ASP A 157 -2.17 6.82 5.03
CA ASP A 157 -2.89 6.97 3.77
C ASP A 157 -3.71 5.69 3.46
N PRO A 158 -5.02 5.79 3.17
CA PRO A 158 -5.87 4.62 2.97
C PRO A 158 -5.52 3.71 1.79
N THR A 159 -4.65 4.15 0.88
CA THR A 159 -4.16 3.36 -0.27
C THR A 159 -2.87 2.60 0.05
N THR A 160 -2.27 2.83 1.21
CA THR A 160 -1.03 2.15 1.61
C THR A 160 -1.17 0.63 1.73
N PHE A 161 -2.40 0.18 1.99
CA PHE A 161 -2.73 -1.23 2.12
C PHE A 161 -2.97 -1.95 0.79
N GLU A 162 -2.80 -1.27 -0.35
CA GLU A 162 -2.87 -1.88 -1.67
C GLU A 162 -1.61 -2.72 -1.94
N PRO A 163 -1.72 -3.99 -2.36
CA PRO A 163 -0.55 -4.85 -2.57
C PRO A 163 0.41 -4.32 -3.64
N ALA A 164 -0.09 -3.62 -4.66
CA ALA A 164 0.73 -3.05 -5.72
C ALA A 164 1.27 -1.63 -5.41
N ARG A 165 1.05 -1.13 -4.19
CA ARG A 165 1.55 0.18 -3.77
C ARG A 165 3.08 0.20 -3.81
N LEU A 166 3.62 1.16 -4.56
CA LEU A 166 5.05 1.45 -4.54
C LEU A 166 5.36 2.45 -3.42
N MET A 167 6.58 2.41 -2.91
CA MET A 167 7.17 3.47 -2.12
C MET A 167 8.27 4.15 -2.92
N TYR A 168 8.30 5.48 -2.91
CA TYR A 168 9.41 6.22 -3.51
C TYR A 168 10.67 5.96 -2.69
N TRP A 169 11.80 5.85 -3.38
CA TRP A 169 13.11 5.96 -2.73
C TRP A 169 13.22 7.33 -2.04
N PRO A 170 14.03 7.45 -0.98
CA PRO A 170 14.12 8.69 -0.22
C PRO A 170 14.70 9.81 -1.07
N SER A 171 14.01 10.94 -1.09
CA SER A 171 14.50 12.20 -1.65
C SER A 171 14.01 13.33 -0.76
N ALA A 172 14.75 14.43 -0.76
CA ALA A 172 14.39 15.64 -0.04
C ALA A 172 14.92 16.87 -0.79
N PRO A 173 14.26 18.04 -0.66
CA PRO A 173 14.79 19.32 -1.14
C PRO A 173 16.21 19.59 -0.64
N GLU A 174 16.93 20.50 -1.28
CA GLU A 174 18.34 20.76 -0.96
C GLU A 174 18.54 21.19 0.50
N ASP A 175 17.62 21.97 1.03
CA ASP A 175 17.56 22.50 2.39
C ASP A 175 16.52 21.78 3.28
N GLY A 176 15.82 20.77 2.74
CA GLY A 176 14.75 20.07 3.44
C GLY A 176 15.27 19.18 4.57
N GLU A 177 14.51 19.06 5.66
CA GLU A 177 14.83 18.08 6.70
C GLU A 177 14.63 16.64 6.19
N TYR A 178 15.55 15.75 6.55
CA TYR A 178 15.41 14.33 6.29
C TYR A 178 15.47 13.53 7.59
N VAL A 179 14.39 12.82 7.88
CA VAL A 179 14.29 11.93 9.04
C VAL A 179 14.54 10.51 8.58
N PHE A 180 15.44 9.82 9.26
CA PHE A 180 15.64 8.38 9.12
C PHE A 180 15.87 7.76 10.49
N ARG A 181 15.12 6.70 10.81
CA ARG A 181 15.25 5.88 12.01
C ARG A 181 15.09 4.41 11.64
N TYR A 182 15.66 3.52 12.43
CA TYR A 182 15.44 2.09 12.29
C TYR A 182 15.61 1.39 13.63
N ALA A 183 14.99 0.21 13.74
CA ALA A 183 15.23 -0.73 14.84
C ALA A 183 15.80 -2.03 14.27
N ASP A 184 16.90 -2.50 14.86
CA ASP A 184 17.55 -3.78 14.53
C ASP A 184 17.03 -4.90 15.45
N GLU A 185 15.79 -5.29 15.20
CA GLU A 185 15.06 -6.30 15.97
C GLU A 185 14.64 -7.49 15.08
N PRO A 186 14.14 -8.60 15.62
CA PRO A 186 13.64 -9.71 14.81
C PRO A 186 12.57 -9.26 13.81
N PHE A 187 12.60 -9.83 12.61
CA PHE A 187 11.60 -9.53 11.57
C PHE A 187 10.21 -9.94 12.06
N LEU A 188 9.21 -9.15 11.70
CA LEU A 188 7.83 -9.37 12.12
C LEU A 188 7.33 -10.73 11.60
N ASP A 189 6.79 -11.54 12.51
CA ASP A 189 6.09 -12.77 12.13
C ASP A 189 4.67 -12.44 11.63
N PRO A 190 4.39 -12.60 10.32
CA PRO A 190 3.07 -12.30 9.79
C PRO A 190 1.97 -13.21 10.36
N ASP A 191 2.29 -14.46 10.72
CA ASP A 191 1.31 -15.40 11.26
C ASP A 191 0.82 -14.97 12.64
N ALA A 192 1.71 -14.43 13.47
CA ALA A 192 1.36 -13.85 14.76
C ALA A 192 0.38 -12.68 14.62
N VAL A 193 0.52 -11.87 13.57
CA VAL A 193 -0.41 -10.76 13.29
C VAL A 193 -1.76 -11.29 12.79
N LEU A 194 -1.76 -12.22 11.85
CA LEU A 194 -2.99 -12.82 11.30
C LEU A 194 -3.80 -13.54 12.39
N ALA A 195 -3.14 -14.19 13.35
CA ALA A 195 -3.78 -14.86 14.48
C ALA A 195 -4.51 -13.91 15.45
N THR A 196 -4.29 -12.59 15.36
CA THR A 196 -5.06 -11.60 16.15
C THR A 196 -6.48 -11.38 15.64
N TYR A 197 -6.79 -11.83 14.42
CA TYR A 197 -8.13 -11.79 13.87
C TYR A 197 -8.94 -13.01 14.32
N PRO A 198 -10.26 -12.85 14.58
CA PRO A 198 -11.17 -13.99 14.65
C PRO A 198 -11.14 -14.81 13.36
N ASP A 199 -11.18 -14.12 12.22
CA ASP A 199 -10.95 -14.66 10.89
C ASP A 199 -10.33 -13.56 10.01
N TRP A 200 -9.07 -13.72 9.61
CA TRP A 200 -8.42 -12.74 8.75
C TRP A 200 -8.87 -12.87 7.28
N THR A 201 -9.46 -13.99 6.88
CA THR A 201 -9.93 -14.22 5.52
C THR A 201 -11.26 -13.52 5.24
N ASP A 202 -11.99 -13.14 6.29
CA ASP A 202 -13.14 -12.24 6.22
C ASP A 202 -12.69 -10.78 6.22
N ALA A 203 -12.70 -10.17 5.03
CA ALA A 203 -12.28 -8.78 4.84
C ALA A 203 -13.18 -7.75 5.54
N SER A 204 -14.40 -8.14 5.96
CA SER A 204 -15.30 -7.25 6.73
C SER A 204 -14.78 -7.00 8.15
N LEU A 205 -13.94 -7.88 8.67
CA LEU A 205 -13.33 -7.78 10.00
C LEU A 205 -12.05 -6.92 10.02
N TRP A 206 -11.63 -6.39 8.87
CA TRP A 206 -10.39 -5.62 8.76
C TRP A 206 -10.56 -4.17 9.24
N PRO A 207 -9.60 -3.63 10.03
CA PRO A 207 -9.64 -2.23 10.45
C PRO A 207 -9.74 -1.25 9.27
N THR A 208 -10.60 -0.23 9.39
CA THR A 208 -10.80 0.79 8.36
C THR A 208 -11.14 2.15 8.96
N THR A 209 -10.53 3.24 8.45
CA THR A 209 -10.80 4.63 8.89
C THR A 209 -12.12 5.18 8.37
N LYS A 210 -12.74 4.46 7.44
CA LYS A 210 -14.03 4.75 6.84
C LYS A 210 -14.82 3.46 6.80
N PRO A 211 -16.13 3.46 7.13
CA PRO A 211 -17.00 2.37 6.71
C PRO A 211 -16.78 2.14 5.21
N LEU A 212 -16.71 0.87 4.76
CA LEU A 212 -16.40 0.50 3.37
C LEU A 212 -17.17 1.39 2.36
N GLU A 213 -18.42 1.69 2.71
CA GLU A 213 -19.39 2.56 2.02
C GLU A 213 -18.87 3.98 1.67
N ALA A 214 -18.11 4.63 2.57
CA ALA A 214 -17.68 6.02 2.40
C ALA A 214 -16.44 6.17 1.49
N LYS A 215 -15.70 5.08 1.23
CA LYS A 215 -14.60 5.06 0.24
C LYS A 215 -15.14 4.99 -1.19
N MET A 216 -16.35 4.46 -1.38
CA MET A 216 -16.96 4.22 -2.69
C MET A 216 -17.74 5.40 -3.23
N ARG A 217 -18.47 6.17 -2.41
CA ARG A 217 -19.13 7.42 -2.85
C ARG A 217 -18.17 8.39 -3.56
N ARG A 218 -16.89 8.40 -3.17
CA ARG A 218 -15.85 9.26 -3.73
C ARG A 218 -15.22 8.75 -5.03
N THR A 219 -15.34 7.45 -5.31
CA THR A 219 -14.84 6.81 -6.53
C THR A 219 -15.92 6.80 -7.61
N VAL A 220 -17.16 6.53 -7.22
CA VAL A 220 -18.37 6.66 -8.05
C VAL A 220 -18.53 8.11 -8.55
N SER A 221 -18.31 9.12 -7.69
CA SER A 221 -18.45 10.53 -8.08
C SER A 221 -17.40 11.04 -9.08
N LYS A 222 -16.35 10.25 -9.39
CA LYS A 222 -15.29 10.62 -10.35
C LYS A 222 -15.35 9.82 -11.66
N GLN A 223 -16.12 8.74 -11.69
CA GLN A 223 -16.37 7.99 -12.91
C GLN A 223 -17.63 8.53 -13.57
N GLU A 224 -17.55 8.77 -14.88
CA GLU A 224 -18.75 8.99 -15.71
C GLU A 224 -19.66 7.77 -15.57
N ASP A 225 -20.96 8.00 -15.37
CA ASP A 225 -21.93 6.93 -15.13
C ASP A 225 -21.82 5.89 -16.26
N PRO A 226 -21.48 4.62 -15.95
CA PRO A 226 -21.34 3.59 -16.96
C PRO A 226 -22.62 3.36 -17.78
N LEU A 227 -23.78 3.68 -17.22
CA LEU A 227 -25.08 3.63 -17.90
C LEU A 227 -25.27 4.77 -18.90
N GLU A 228 -24.57 5.89 -18.74
CA GLU A 228 -24.61 7.04 -19.65
C GLU A 228 -23.60 6.94 -20.81
N LYS A 229 -22.65 5.99 -20.74
CA LYS A 229 -21.66 5.79 -21.80
C LYS A 229 -22.31 5.46 -23.14
N ARG A 230 -21.72 6.01 -24.21
CA ARG A 230 -22.10 5.72 -25.59
C ARG A 230 -21.42 4.46 -26.12
N GLY A 231 -22.00 3.88 -27.16
CA GLY A 231 -21.46 2.71 -27.84
C GLY A 231 -21.65 1.42 -27.05
N ILE A 232 -20.89 0.39 -27.43
CA ILE A 232 -21.07 -0.99 -26.96
C ILE A 232 -20.90 -1.14 -25.45
N ILE A 233 -20.01 -0.34 -24.84
CA ILE A 233 -19.73 -0.38 -23.40
C ILE A 233 -20.97 0.01 -22.59
N GLY A 234 -21.58 1.15 -22.90
CA GLY A 234 -22.78 1.56 -22.17
C GLY A 234 -24.01 0.73 -22.53
N ALA A 235 -24.09 0.19 -23.75
CA ALA A 235 -25.16 -0.75 -24.10
C ALA A 235 -25.09 -2.01 -23.23
N PHE A 236 -23.88 -2.55 -23.00
CA PHE A 236 -23.66 -3.68 -22.12
C PHE A 236 -24.02 -3.33 -20.66
N CYS A 237 -23.52 -2.22 -20.12
CA CYS A 237 -23.81 -1.80 -18.74
C CYS A 237 -25.31 -1.54 -18.49
N ARG A 238 -26.08 -1.13 -19.50
CA ARG A 238 -27.54 -0.97 -19.39
C ARG A 238 -28.31 -2.28 -19.51
N ALA A 239 -27.73 -3.30 -20.14
CA ALA A 239 -28.38 -4.60 -20.35
C ALA A 239 -28.14 -5.57 -19.19
N HIS A 240 -27.02 -5.43 -18.48
CA HIS A 240 -26.59 -6.35 -17.43
C HIS A 240 -26.24 -5.57 -16.16
N GLY A 241 -26.95 -5.85 -15.07
CA GLY A 241 -26.59 -5.41 -13.71
C GLY A 241 -25.32 -6.12 -13.24
N ILE A 242 -24.69 -5.61 -12.17
CA ILE A 242 -23.46 -6.20 -11.65
C ILE A 242 -23.70 -7.64 -11.15
N ALA A 243 -24.80 -7.90 -10.46
CA ALA A 243 -25.18 -9.24 -10.02
C ALA A 243 -25.37 -10.18 -11.21
N ASP A 244 -26.07 -9.75 -12.26
CA ASP A 244 -26.26 -10.54 -13.48
C ASP A 244 -24.93 -10.91 -14.16
N VAL A 245 -24.00 -9.94 -14.24
CA VAL A 245 -22.64 -10.20 -14.75
C VAL A 245 -21.91 -11.21 -13.88
N LEU A 246 -21.99 -11.09 -12.56
CA LEU A 246 -21.29 -11.99 -11.63
C LEU A 246 -21.87 -13.40 -11.64
N GLU A 247 -23.19 -13.55 -11.74
CA GLU A 247 -23.90 -14.83 -11.70
C GLU A 247 -23.90 -15.58 -13.02
N HIS A 248 -23.90 -14.88 -14.16
CA HIS A 248 -24.06 -15.52 -15.48
C HIS A 248 -22.83 -15.39 -16.38
N ILE A 249 -22.07 -14.31 -16.29
CA ILE A 249 -20.95 -14.03 -17.20
C ILE A 249 -19.59 -14.35 -16.55
N LEU A 250 -19.45 -14.05 -15.26
CA LEU A 250 -18.25 -14.27 -14.45
C LEU A 250 -18.45 -15.33 -13.36
N ALA A 251 -19.43 -16.23 -13.55
CA ALA A 251 -19.80 -17.26 -12.60
C ALA A 251 -18.65 -18.23 -12.26
N ASP A 252 -17.69 -18.39 -13.17
CA ASP A 252 -16.46 -19.17 -12.97
C ASP A 252 -15.38 -18.42 -12.18
N ARG A 253 -15.56 -17.11 -11.99
CA ARG A 253 -14.59 -16.20 -11.34
C ARG A 253 -15.06 -15.69 -10.00
N TYR A 254 -16.36 -15.55 -9.79
CA TYR A 254 -16.94 -15.03 -8.55
C TYR A 254 -18.03 -15.94 -8.02
N ALA A 255 -18.02 -16.17 -6.71
CA ALA A 255 -19.05 -16.92 -6.00
C ALA A 255 -19.79 -16.00 -5.02
N PRO A 256 -21.12 -16.14 -4.85
CA PRO A 256 -21.86 -15.39 -3.84
C PRO A 256 -21.41 -15.75 -2.43
N THR A 257 -21.66 -14.86 -1.47
CA THR A 257 -21.43 -15.12 -0.04
C THR A 257 -22.74 -15.17 0.73
N ALA A 258 -22.68 -15.36 2.05
CA ALA A 258 -23.86 -15.26 2.91
C ALA A 258 -24.43 -13.81 3.02
N GLN A 259 -23.68 -12.81 2.56
CA GLN A 259 -24.16 -11.44 2.41
C GLN A 259 -24.51 -11.20 0.93
N ASP A 260 -25.76 -10.83 0.66
CA ASP A 260 -26.31 -10.69 -0.69
C ASP A 260 -25.57 -9.66 -1.55
N ASP A 261 -24.96 -8.66 -0.92
CA ASP A 261 -24.19 -7.61 -1.56
C ASP A 261 -22.71 -7.99 -1.75
N ARG A 262 -22.28 -9.21 -1.40
CA ARG A 262 -20.86 -9.60 -1.45
C ARG A 262 -20.57 -10.87 -2.22
N TYR A 263 -19.47 -10.82 -2.96
CA TYR A 263 -18.96 -11.91 -3.77
C TYR A 263 -17.49 -12.19 -3.47
N THR A 264 -17.10 -13.44 -3.64
CA THR A 264 -15.74 -13.95 -3.43
C THR A 264 -15.10 -14.24 -4.76
N PHE A 265 -13.92 -13.66 -5.01
CA PHE A 265 -13.13 -14.01 -6.19
C PHE A 265 -12.52 -15.40 -6.00
N ALA A 266 -12.80 -16.32 -6.93
CA ALA A 266 -12.37 -17.72 -6.85
C ALA A 266 -10.84 -17.91 -6.83
N GLY A 267 -10.09 -16.93 -7.35
CA GLY A 267 -8.62 -16.92 -7.29
C GLY A 267 -8.03 -16.18 -6.09
N GLY A 268 -8.87 -15.68 -5.18
CA GLY A 268 -8.47 -14.99 -3.96
C GLY A 268 -8.34 -15.93 -2.77
N SER A 269 -7.66 -15.48 -1.72
CA SER A 269 -7.59 -16.17 -0.42
C SER A 269 -8.51 -15.56 0.64
N THR A 270 -9.29 -14.54 0.25
CA THR A 270 -10.26 -13.84 1.08
C THR A 270 -11.68 -14.04 0.56
N THR A 271 -12.64 -13.98 1.47
CA THR A 271 -14.07 -14.12 1.17
C THR A 271 -14.76 -12.76 1.26
N GLY A 272 -15.74 -12.52 0.39
CA GLY A 272 -16.54 -11.28 0.40
C GLY A 272 -15.74 -10.01 0.05
N GLY A 273 -14.66 -10.17 -0.72
CA GLY A 273 -13.79 -9.07 -1.12
C GLY A 273 -14.40 -8.13 -2.17
N LEU A 274 -15.37 -8.60 -2.97
CA LEU A 274 -16.16 -7.76 -3.86
C LEU A 274 -17.48 -7.39 -3.18
N VAL A 275 -17.85 -6.12 -3.24
CA VAL A 275 -19.13 -5.62 -2.74
C VAL A 275 -19.87 -4.91 -3.87
N VAL A 276 -21.13 -5.27 -4.07
CA VAL A 276 -22.04 -4.75 -5.10
C VAL A 276 -23.00 -3.75 -4.47
N TYR A 277 -23.16 -2.58 -5.08
CA TYR A 277 -24.03 -1.52 -4.58
C TYR A 277 -25.03 -1.14 -5.65
N ASP A 278 -26.31 -1.04 -5.28
CA ASP A 278 -27.41 -0.62 -6.16
C ASP A 278 -27.49 -1.40 -7.50
N ASP A 279 -26.87 -2.58 -7.56
CA ASP A 279 -26.66 -3.40 -8.77
C ASP A 279 -26.00 -2.65 -9.95
N LYS A 280 -25.12 -1.69 -9.64
CA LYS A 280 -24.49 -0.75 -10.60
C LYS A 280 -22.98 -0.59 -10.41
#